data_AF-D4XEN7-F1
#
_entry.id   AF-D4XEN7-F1
#
_cell.length_a   1.000
_cell.length_b   1.000
_cell.length_c   1.000
_cell.angle_alpha   90.00
_cell.angle_beta   90.00
_cell.angle_gamma   90.00
#
_symmetry.space_group_name_H-M   'P 1'
#
loop_
_entity.id
_entity.type
_entity.pdbx_description
1 polymer ?
#
loop_
_entity_poly.entity_id
_entity_poly.type
_entity_poly.pdbx_seq_one_letter_code
_entity_poly.pdbx_strand_id
1 'polypeptide(L)'
;MFLLIFLWIVLAIVVGVMAAGRGRRGIGWTILACLISPPLAGAFLLALPDHSPRTQENVAPAYRECPECEGRILSEARVCRHCGVEVEDSRPAA
;
A
#
# COMPACT_ATOMS: atom_id res chain seq x y z
N MET A 1 -37.21 -6.06 -13.86
CA MET A 1 -35.90 -6.21 -14.53
C MET A 1 -35.04 -4.96 -14.41
N PHE A 2 -35.53 -3.76 -14.77
CA PHE A 2 -34.77 -2.49 -14.67
C PHE A 2 -34.33 -2.10 -13.24
N LEU A 3 -35.19 -2.32 -12.22
CA LEU A 3 -34.87 -2.02 -10.82
C LEU A 3 -33.66 -2.81 -10.28
N LEU A 4 -33.47 -4.05 -10.75
CA LEU A 4 -32.34 -4.88 -10.34
C LEU A 4 -31.02 -4.29 -10.84
N ILE A 5 -31.00 -3.77 -12.06
CA ILE A 5 -29.81 -3.15 -12.68
C ILE A 5 -29.46 -1.84 -11.96
N PHE A 6 -30.46 -1.01 -11.66
CA PHE A 6 -30.25 0.23 -10.91
C PHE A 6 -29.70 -0.02 -9.50
N LEU A 7 -30.30 -0.96 -8.75
CA LEU A 7 -29.82 -1.36 -7.44
C LEU A 7 -28.37 -1.86 -7.50
N TRP A 8 -28.06 -2.66 -8.51
CA TRP A 8 -26.73 -3.25 -8.69
C TRP A 8 -25.64 -2.21 -8.97
N ILE A 9 -25.94 -1.21 -9.82
CA ILE A 9 -25.02 -0.09 -10.10
C ILE A 9 -24.79 0.75 -8.84
N VAL A 10 -25.84 1.05 -8.08
CA VAL A 10 -25.71 1.81 -6.82
C VAL A 10 -24.82 1.05 -5.83
N LEU A 11 -25.01 -0.25 -5.67
CA LEU A 11 -24.15 -1.08 -4.81
C LEU A 11 -22.69 -1.08 -5.29
N ALA A 12 -22.45 -1.18 -6.61
CA ALA A 12 -21.09 -1.12 -7.17
C ALA A 12 -20.39 0.21 -6.86
N ILE A 13 -21.12 1.33 -6.97
CA ILE A 13 -20.60 2.67 -6.65
C ILE A 13 -20.28 2.79 -5.16
N VAL A 14 -21.17 2.32 -4.27
CA VAL A 14 -20.95 2.34 -2.82
C VAL A 14 -19.68 1.57 -2.44
N VAL A 15 -19.49 0.37 -2.99
CA VAL A 15 -18.28 -0.44 -2.78
C VAL A 15 -17.03 0.30 -3.28
N GLY A 16 -17.11 0.96 -4.43
CA GLY A 16 -16.01 1.76 -5.00
C GLY A 16 -15.62 2.98 -4.15
N VAL A 17 -16.60 3.72 -3.63
CA VAL A 17 -16.38 4.86 -2.72
C VAL A 17 -15.77 4.39 -1.40
N MET A 18 -16.26 3.28 -0.86
CA MET A 18 -15.74 2.67 0.36
C MET A 18 -14.29 2.16 0.16
N ALA A 19 -13.95 1.68 -1.05
CA ALA A 19 -12.60 1.32 -1.43
C ALA A 19 -11.65 2.52 -1.50
N ALA A 20 -12.13 3.66 -2.02
CA ALA A 20 -11.36 4.89 -2.14
C ALA A 20 -10.95 5.44 -0.76
N GLY A 21 -11.84 5.33 0.24
CA GLY A 21 -11.55 5.71 1.62
C GLY A 21 -10.42 4.90 2.28
N ARG A 22 -10.18 3.66 1.84
CA ARG A 22 -9.11 2.76 2.34
C ARG A 22 -7.74 2.96 1.68
N GLY A 23 -7.57 4.03 0.89
CA GLY A 23 -6.29 4.35 0.25
C GLY A 23 -5.91 3.42 -0.90
N ARG A 24 -6.85 2.62 -1.41
CA ARG A 24 -6.68 1.86 -2.66
C ARG A 24 -7.28 2.63 -3.83
N ARG A 25 -6.87 2.30 -5.07
CA ARG A 25 -7.41 2.93 -6.29
C ARG A 25 -8.92 2.65 -6.40
N GLY A 26 -9.75 3.55 -5.88
CA GLY A 26 -11.21 3.39 -5.83
C GLY A 26 -11.83 3.05 -7.18
N ILE A 27 -11.35 3.68 -8.26
CA ILE A 27 -11.80 3.43 -9.64
C ILE A 27 -11.53 1.98 -10.09
N GLY A 28 -10.37 1.42 -9.73
CA GLY A 28 -10.06 0.02 -10.06
C GLY A 28 -10.99 -0.95 -9.34
N TRP A 29 -11.39 -0.59 -8.12
CA TRP A 29 -12.32 -1.38 -7.30
C TRP A 29 -13.78 -1.28 -7.76
N THR A 30 -14.22 -0.11 -8.27
CA THR A 30 -15.55 0.04 -8.87
C THR A 30 -15.68 -0.79 -10.15
N ILE A 31 -14.65 -0.80 -11.00
CA ILE A 31 -14.62 -1.63 -12.23
C ILE A 31 -14.63 -3.11 -11.85
N LEU A 32 -13.84 -3.50 -10.84
CA LEU A 32 -13.80 -4.87 -10.35
C LEU A 32 -15.12 -5.30 -9.70
N ALA A 33 -15.84 -4.41 -9.00
CA ALA A 33 -17.17 -4.69 -8.47
C ALA A 33 -18.22 -4.84 -9.59
N CYS A 34 -18.09 -4.04 -10.65
CA CYS A 34 -18.95 -4.11 -11.84
C CYS A 34 -18.70 -5.38 -12.68
N LEU A 35 -17.48 -5.91 -12.69
CA LEU A 35 -17.13 -7.15 -13.40
C LEU A 35 -17.32 -8.42 -12.54
N ILE A 36 -16.96 -8.29 -11.27
CA ILE A 36 -17.05 -9.19 -10.11
C ILE A 36 -18.42 -9.78 -9.82
N SER A 37 -19.36 -8.83 -9.67
CA SER A 37 -20.42 -8.77 -8.66
C SER A 37 -20.07 -7.94 -7.39
N PRO A 38 -20.88 -6.93 -7.03
CA PRO A 38 -20.69 -6.07 -5.86
C PRO A 38 -20.54 -6.78 -4.50
N PRO A 39 -21.30 -7.85 -4.17
CA PRO A 39 -21.17 -8.51 -2.87
C PRO A 39 -19.84 -9.25 -2.71
N LEU A 40 -19.34 -9.89 -3.77
CA LEU A 40 -18.02 -10.54 -3.75
C LEU A 40 -16.92 -9.50 -3.57
N ALA A 41 -17.01 -8.39 -4.29
CA ALA A 41 -16.09 -7.28 -4.14
C ALA A 41 -16.12 -6.78 -2.69
N GLY A 42 -17.28 -6.43 -2.13
CA GLY A 42 -17.39 -5.99 -0.73
C GLY A 42 -16.76 -6.96 0.28
N ALA A 43 -17.01 -8.27 0.15
CA ALA A 43 -16.42 -9.30 1.01
C ALA A 43 -14.89 -9.35 0.90
N PHE A 44 -14.36 -9.30 -0.32
CA PHE A 44 -12.92 -9.28 -0.57
C PHE A 44 -12.28 -7.99 0.02
N LEU A 45 -12.98 -6.86 -0.07
CA LEU A 45 -12.54 -5.57 0.48
C LEU A 45 -12.39 -5.60 2.00
N LEU A 46 -13.25 -6.34 2.68
CA LEU A 46 -13.21 -6.52 4.14
C LEU A 46 -12.13 -7.52 4.57
N ALA A 47 -11.81 -8.50 3.73
CA ALA A 47 -10.77 -9.50 4.01
C ALA A 47 -9.35 -8.96 3.78
N LEU A 48 -9.19 -7.93 2.94
CA LEU A 48 -7.87 -7.37 2.63
C LEU A 48 -7.45 -6.32 3.65
N PRO A 49 -6.20 -6.39 4.17
CA PRO A 49 -5.66 -5.36 5.05
C PRO A 49 -5.47 -4.02 4.31
N ASP A 50 -5.65 -2.94 5.06
CA ASP A 50 -5.60 -1.57 4.55
C ASP A 50 -4.17 -1.14 4.18
N HIS A 51 -3.88 -1.11 2.88
CA HIS A 51 -2.66 -0.53 2.32
C HIS A 51 -2.85 0.95 1.99
N SER A 52 -3.26 1.75 2.98
CA SER A 52 -3.31 3.20 2.77
C SER A 52 -1.88 3.72 2.52
N PRO A 53 -1.65 4.58 1.52
CA PRO A 53 -0.34 5.17 1.24
C PRO A 53 0.20 6.01 2.40
N ARG A 54 -0.64 6.41 3.37
CA ARG A 54 -0.18 7.06 4.62
C ARG A 54 0.66 6.15 5.51
N THR A 55 0.59 4.83 5.33
CA THR A 55 1.43 3.86 6.06
C THR A 55 2.79 3.67 5.39
N GLN A 56 2.93 3.99 4.10
CA GLN A 56 4.19 3.77 3.37
C GLN A 56 5.18 4.94 3.51
N GLU A 57 4.74 6.09 4.02
CA GLU A 57 5.57 7.29 4.13
C GLU A 57 6.54 7.28 5.32
N ASN A 58 6.40 6.36 6.28
CA ASN A 58 7.22 6.32 7.50
C ASN A 58 8.01 5.02 7.70
N VAL A 59 8.07 4.15 6.70
CA VAL A 59 9.01 3.02 6.76
C VAL A 59 10.29 3.51 6.12
N ALA A 60 11.24 3.95 6.96
CA ALA A 60 12.60 4.22 6.51
C ALA A 60 13.05 3.04 5.63
N PRO A 61 13.66 3.31 4.45
CA PRO A 61 14.04 2.24 3.56
C PRO A 61 14.95 1.28 4.33
N ALA A 62 14.72 -0.03 4.22
CA ALA A 62 15.53 -1.05 4.89
C ALA A 62 17.01 -1.02 4.44
N TYR A 63 17.26 -0.33 3.32
CA TYR A 63 18.57 -0.08 2.75
C TYR A 63 18.81 1.42 2.57
N ARG A 64 20.06 1.83 2.75
CA ARG A 64 20.56 3.17 2.48
C ARG A 64 21.85 3.09 1.66
N GLU A 65 22.25 4.21 1.10
CA GLU A 65 23.50 4.33 0.34
C GLU A 65 24.61 4.77 1.30
N CYS A 66 25.79 4.16 1.18
CA CYS A 66 26.96 4.56 1.93
C CYS A 66 27.45 5.94 1.43
N PRO A 67 27.68 6.93 2.32
CA PRO A 67 28.11 8.27 1.89
C PRO A 67 29.49 8.31 1.24
N GLU A 68 30.33 7.29 1.47
CA GLU A 68 31.71 7.25 0.98
C GLU A 68 31.89 6.49 -0.34
N CYS A 69 31.07 5.45 -0.56
CA CYS A 69 31.27 4.53 -1.69
C CYS A 69 30.00 4.29 -2.52
N GLU A 70 28.90 4.97 -2.19
CA GLU A 70 27.58 4.86 -2.84
C GLU A 70 27.02 3.43 -2.92
N GLY A 71 27.60 2.52 -2.14
CA GLY A 71 27.19 1.12 -2.08
C GLY A 71 25.89 0.98 -1.29
N ARG A 72 25.01 0.05 -1.71
CA ARG A 72 23.79 -0.27 -0.97
C ARG A 72 24.13 -1.07 0.30
N ILE A 73 23.86 -0.45 1.45
CA ILE A 73 24.06 -1.04 2.78
C ILE A 73 22.73 -1.12 3.53
N LEU A 74 22.64 -2.01 4.52
CA LEU A 74 21.49 -2.05 5.43
C LEU A 74 21.45 -0.76 6.25
N SER A 75 20.25 -0.27 6.53
CA SER A 75 20.08 0.98 7.30
C SER A 75 20.60 0.88 8.73
N GLU A 76 20.74 -0.34 9.24
CA GLU A 76 21.32 -0.71 10.54
C GLU A 76 22.78 -1.17 10.48
N ALA A 77 23.40 -1.15 9.30
CA ALA A 77 24.81 -1.49 9.19
C ALA A 77 25.61 -0.41 9.92
N ARG A 78 26.44 -0.84 10.88
CA ARG A 78 27.47 -0.01 11.53
C ARG A 78 28.76 0.06 10.71
N VAL A 79 29.00 -0.92 9.85
CA VAL A 79 30.19 -1.00 9.00
C VAL A 79 29.78 -1.34 7.58
N CYS A 80 30.26 -0.56 6.60
CA CYS A 80 29.98 -0.78 5.19
C CYS A 80 30.70 -2.05 4.68
N ARG A 81 29.97 -2.91 3.96
CA ARG A 81 30.51 -4.15 3.37
C ARG A 81 31.43 -3.91 2.17
N HIS A 82 31.28 -2.75 1.52
CA HIS A 82 31.99 -2.42 0.29
C HIS A 82 33.31 -1.70 0.57
N CYS A 83 33.30 -0.68 1.42
CA CYS A 83 34.49 0.12 1.74
C CYS A 83 35.04 -0.09 3.16
N GLY A 84 34.30 -0.75 4.06
CA GLY A 84 34.74 -0.97 5.44
C GLY A 84 34.66 0.26 6.36
N VAL A 85 34.15 1.40 5.88
CA VAL A 85 33.96 2.60 6.71
C VAL A 85 32.86 2.37 7.75
N GLU A 86 33.04 2.95 8.93
CA GLU A 86 32.04 2.96 9.98
C GLU A 86 30.95 4.00 9.64
N VAL A 87 29.69 3.59 9.75
CA VAL A 87 28.51 4.37 9.36
C VAL A 87 27.52 4.41 10.52
N GLU A 88 27.09 5.60 10.93
CA GLU A 88 26.19 5.79 12.07
C GLU A 88 24.80 5.18 11.79
N ASP A 89 24.18 4.48 12.75
CA ASP A 89 22.84 3.89 12.54
C ASP A 89 21.80 5.01 12.39
N SER A 90 21.03 4.97 11.30
CA SER A 90 19.97 5.96 11.05
C SER A 90 18.66 5.68 11.80
N ARG A 91 18.55 4.55 12.51
CA ARG A 91 17.39 4.27 13.36
C ARG A 91 17.42 5.18 14.59
N PRO A 92 16.35 5.93 14.89
CA PRO A 92 16.26 6.62 16.17
C PRO A 92 16.34 5.58 17.29
N ALA A 93 17.20 5.81 18.28
CA ALA A 93 17.26 4.98 19.48
C ALA A 93 15.85 4.92 20.08
N ALA A 94 15.29 3.71 20.11
CA ALA A 94 13.97 3.44 20.67
C ALA A 94 13.93 3.69 22.18
#